data_AF-A0A7W1KIG9-F1
#
_entry.id   AF-A0A7W1KIG9-F1
#
_cell.length_a   1.000
_cell.length_b   1.000
_cell.length_c   1.000
_cell.angle_alpha   90.00
_cell.angle_beta   90.00
_cell.angle_gamma   90.00
#
_symmetry.space_group_name_H-M   'P 1'
#
loop_
_entity.id
_entity.type
_entity.pdbx_description
1 polymer ?
#
loop_
_entity_poly.entity_id
_entity_poly.type
_entity_poly.pdbx_seq_one_letter_code
_entity_poly.pdbx_strand_id
1 'polypeptide(L)'
;MRILEPKQLKTERPKRKHGVSKIVPITIVLALLIGLGVYVYALRYVTSAPVVNNETIDEDTPPVDDPFSIVQKPLKQLSGDGFKDLYLAVAYPNTQEIVDPPPITGNSGADARIRAAAEARGYRLSRIPMGAIVKLENEPRLDGDDLLQALAANAWYKLKDAARRDGFPISLISAYRSPQYQRDLFTQRLFDRGVTAEQLASGAGDSAINAVLEITAVPGFSRHHTGYTVDFWCEDGSTSFLGSSCYKWISADGYRKAMEFGWIPSYPEGASEQGPEPEPWEYVWVGDAVRQQ
;
A
#
# COMPACT_ATOMS: atom_id res chain seq x y z
N MET A 1 -20.47 11.61 10.08
CA MET A 1 -19.27 12.05 9.36
C MET A 1 -19.27 11.36 8.01
N ARG A 2 -19.14 12.08 6.89
CA ARG A 2 -19.14 11.45 5.55
C ARG A 2 -17.71 10.99 5.26
N ILE A 3 -17.49 9.69 5.23
CA ILE A 3 -16.20 9.12 4.85
C ILE A 3 -16.01 9.41 3.35
N LEU A 4 -14.94 10.14 3.01
CA LEU A 4 -14.65 10.58 1.64
C LEU A 4 -13.52 9.73 1.05
N GLU A 5 -13.86 8.91 0.07
CA GLU A 5 -12.89 8.09 -0.67
C GLU A 5 -11.89 8.97 -1.45
N PRO A 6 -10.60 8.59 -1.53
CA PRO A 6 -9.56 9.39 -2.19
C PRO A 6 -9.89 9.78 -3.63
N LYS A 7 -10.58 8.91 -4.40
CA LYS A 7 -10.92 9.14 -5.81
C LYS A 7 -12.24 9.83 -6.09
N GLN A 8 -13.12 9.97 -5.09
CA GLN A 8 -14.31 10.81 -5.25
C GLN A 8 -13.96 12.31 -5.28
N LEU A 9 -12.74 12.67 -4.86
CA LEU A 9 -12.19 14.01 -4.92
C LEU A 9 -11.45 14.14 -6.27
N LYS A 10 -12.12 14.72 -7.27
CA LYS A 10 -11.57 14.91 -8.62
C LYS A 10 -10.23 15.66 -8.57
N THR A 11 -9.15 15.01 -8.98
CA THR A 11 -7.87 15.66 -9.28
C THR A 11 -7.80 15.98 -10.78
N GLU A 12 -8.13 17.19 -11.18
CA GLU A 12 -7.71 17.66 -12.51
C GLU A 12 -6.28 18.21 -12.41
N ARG A 13 -5.30 17.43 -12.89
CA ARG A 13 -3.94 17.94 -13.13
C ARG A 13 -3.83 18.53 -14.53
N PRO A 14 -3.13 19.67 -14.73
CA PRO A 14 -2.92 20.23 -16.06
C PRO A 14 -2.00 19.33 -16.91
N LYS A 15 -2.41 19.10 -18.17
CA LYS A 15 -1.68 18.26 -19.14
C LYS A 15 -0.29 18.82 -19.46
N ARG A 16 0.77 18.07 -19.17
CA ARG A 16 2.15 18.35 -19.63
C ARG A 16 2.31 17.92 -21.10
N LYS A 17 2.60 18.88 -21.99
CA LYS A 17 2.98 18.61 -23.39
C LYS A 17 4.38 17.96 -23.43
N HIS A 18 4.48 16.76 -23.99
CA HIS A 18 5.76 16.09 -24.24
C HIS A 18 6.21 16.36 -25.68
N GLY A 19 7.37 16.99 -25.83
CA GLY A 19 8.11 17.07 -27.09
C GLY A 19 8.91 15.77 -27.28
N VAL A 20 8.74 15.14 -28.45
CA VAL A 20 9.44 13.91 -28.82
C VAL A 20 10.84 14.25 -29.32
N SER A 21 11.88 13.70 -28.69
CA SER A 21 13.23 13.63 -29.27
C SER A 21 13.56 12.18 -29.61
N LYS A 22 13.96 11.95 -30.86
CA LYS A 22 14.24 10.63 -31.44
C LYS A 22 15.72 10.30 -31.27
N ILE A 23 16.07 9.24 -30.51
CA ILE A 23 17.35 8.54 -30.62
C ILE A 23 17.13 7.05 -30.31
N VAL A 24 17.51 6.15 -31.24
CA VAL A 24 17.48 4.67 -31.15
C VAL A 24 18.61 4.15 -32.08
N PRO A 25 19.31 3.01 -31.84
CA PRO A 25 19.71 2.35 -30.58
C PRO A 25 21.20 1.90 -30.56
N ILE A 26 21.79 1.76 -29.36
CA ILE A 26 22.91 0.83 -29.09
C ILE A 26 22.52 0.01 -27.86
N THR A 27 21.56 -0.93 -28.01
CA THR A 27 21.12 -1.79 -26.89
C THR A 27 20.88 -3.25 -27.28
N ILE A 28 20.94 -3.60 -28.58
CA ILE A 28 20.62 -4.96 -29.04
C ILE A 28 21.76 -5.97 -28.79
N VAL A 29 23.02 -5.52 -28.68
CA VAL A 29 24.17 -6.44 -28.52
C VAL A 29 24.32 -6.97 -27.09
N LEU A 30 23.94 -6.19 -26.07
CA LEU A 30 24.08 -6.62 -24.66
C LEU A 30 23.02 -7.66 -24.24
N ALA A 31 21.80 -7.56 -24.78
CA ALA A 31 20.71 -8.49 -24.46
C ALA A 31 20.96 -9.90 -25.04
N LEU A 32 21.62 -9.99 -26.20
CA LEU A 32 21.96 -11.28 -26.83
C LEU A 32 23.06 -12.05 -26.07
N LEU A 33 24.01 -11.35 -25.45
CA LEU A 33 25.07 -11.98 -24.66
C LEU A 33 24.57 -12.51 -23.31
N ILE A 34 23.63 -11.81 -22.66
CA ILE A 34 22.99 -12.27 -21.42
C ILE A 34 22.09 -13.48 -21.69
N GLY A 35 21.32 -13.46 -22.79
CA GLY A 35 20.48 -14.59 -23.21
C GLY A 35 21.27 -15.88 -23.48
N LEU A 36 22.44 -15.78 -24.12
CA LEU A 36 23.29 -16.93 -24.40
C LEU A 36 23.88 -17.55 -23.11
N GLY A 37 24.24 -16.72 -22.13
CA GLY A 37 24.72 -17.18 -20.82
C GLY A 37 23.68 -17.97 -20.04
N VAL A 38 22.42 -17.50 -20.03
CA VAL A 38 21.30 -18.19 -19.38
C VAL A 38 20.97 -19.51 -20.08
N TYR A 39 21.04 -19.55 -21.42
CA TYR A 39 20.77 -20.76 -22.20
C TYR A 39 21.82 -21.86 -21.96
N VAL A 40 23.11 -21.51 -21.93
CA VAL A 40 24.20 -22.47 -21.65
C VAL A 40 24.13 -22.98 -20.21
N TYR A 41 23.75 -22.13 -19.25
CA TYR A 41 23.54 -22.54 -17.86
C TYR A 41 22.38 -23.55 -17.73
N ALA A 42 21.24 -23.29 -18.39
CA ALA A 42 20.09 -24.19 -18.39
C ALA A 42 20.42 -25.57 -19.01
N LEU A 43 21.19 -25.61 -20.12
CA LEU A 43 21.62 -26.86 -20.72
C LEU A 43 22.50 -27.70 -19.79
N ARG A 44 23.43 -27.09 -19.06
CA ARG A 44 24.26 -27.82 -18.08
C ARG A 44 23.44 -28.33 -16.89
N TYR A 45 22.42 -27.59 -16.48
CA TYR A 45 21.52 -28.02 -15.39
C TYR A 45 20.69 -29.25 -15.82
N VAL A 46 20.20 -29.26 -17.06
CA VAL A 46 19.42 -30.39 -17.61
C VAL A 46 20.26 -31.65 -17.81
N THR A 47 21.55 -31.54 -18.17
CA THR A 47 22.43 -32.72 -18.29
C THR A 47 22.94 -33.28 -16.96
N SER A 48 22.65 -32.60 -15.84
CA SER A 48 23.10 -33.00 -14.49
C SER A 48 21.98 -33.60 -13.63
N ALA A 49 20.74 -33.65 -14.13
CA ALA A 49 19.63 -34.23 -13.42
C ALA A 49 19.69 -35.77 -13.47
N PRO A 50 19.60 -36.48 -12.33
CA PRO A 50 19.59 -37.94 -12.33
C PRO A 50 18.32 -38.46 -13.01
N VAL A 51 18.48 -39.45 -13.88
CA VAL A 51 17.40 -40.17 -14.55
C VAL A 51 16.66 -41.02 -13.53
N VAL A 52 15.39 -40.69 -13.25
CA VAL A 52 14.47 -41.55 -12.51
C VAL A 52 13.84 -42.51 -13.52
N ASN A 53 14.08 -43.80 -13.34
CA ASN A 53 13.48 -44.86 -14.15
C ASN A 53 12.00 -45.02 -13.81
N ASN A 54 11.16 -45.11 -14.84
CA ASN A 54 9.73 -45.40 -14.74
C ASN A 54 9.53 -46.89 -14.40
N GLU A 55 9.07 -47.18 -13.18
CA GLU A 55 8.37 -48.43 -12.87
C GLU A 55 6.97 -48.12 -12.35
N THR A 56 6.00 -48.74 -13.03
CA THR A 56 4.60 -49.04 -12.68
C THR A 56 3.94 -48.28 -11.51
N ILE A 57 2.90 -47.51 -11.86
CA ILE A 57 1.94 -46.90 -10.92
C ILE A 57 1.03 -47.99 -10.36
N ASP A 58 1.18 -48.32 -9.09
CA ASP A 58 0.14 -48.97 -8.28
C ASP A 58 -0.76 -47.87 -7.69
N GLU A 59 -2.07 -47.96 -7.93
CA GLU A 59 -3.10 -47.09 -7.36
C GLU A 59 -3.31 -47.41 -5.86
N ASP A 60 -2.39 -47.02 -4.96
CA ASP A 60 -2.73 -46.86 -3.53
C ASP A 60 -1.70 -46.07 -2.68
N THR A 61 -1.10 -44.99 -3.22
CA THR A 61 -0.28 -44.08 -2.39
C THR A 61 -1.11 -42.89 -1.87
N PRO A 62 -1.08 -42.60 -0.56
CA PRO A 62 -1.67 -41.37 -0.01
C PRO A 62 -1.00 -40.14 -0.65
N PRO A 63 -1.67 -38.98 -0.69
CA PRO A 63 -1.14 -37.81 -1.37
C PRO A 63 0.21 -37.44 -0.78
N VAL A 64 1.20 -37.27 -1.67
CA VAL A 64 2.53 -36.75 -1.33
C VAL A 64 2.35 -35.37 -0.70
N ASP A 65 2.67 -35.26 0.59
CA ASP A 65 2.66 -33.98 1.30
C ASP A 65 3.53 -32.96 0.55
N ASP A 66 2.93 -31.80 0.24
CA ASP A 66 3.62 -30.66 -0.36
C ASP A 66 4.78 -30.24 0.57
N PRO A 67 6.05 -30.31 0.13
CA PRO A 67 7.21 -29.95 0.94
C PRO A 67 7.28 -28.45 1.30
N PHE A 68 6.33 -27.62 0.83
CA PHE A 68 6.14 -26.22 1.24
C PHE A 68 4.89 -25.98 2.10
N SER A 69 4.21 -27.03 2.55
CA SER A 69 3.19 -26.95 3.60
C SER A 69 3.85 -26.65 4.95
N ILE A 70 4.41 -25.43 5.08
CA ILE A 70 4.73 -24.87 6.39
C ILE A 70 3.39 -24.70 7.08
N VAL A 71 3.16 -25.43 8.17
CA VAL A 71 2.01 -25.23 9.04
C VAL A 71 1.98 -23.75 9.43
N GLN A 72 1.15 -22.98 8.75
CA GLN A 72 1.07 -21.56 9.01
C GLN A 72 0.45 -21.39 10.39
N LYS A 73 1.16 -20.71 11.28
CA LYS A 73 0.67 -20.44 12.63
C LYS A 73 -0.69 -19.75 12.57
N PRO A 74 -1.57 -19.99 13.56
CA PRO A 74 -2.87 -19.35 13.61
C PRO A 74 -2.76 -17.83 13.56
N LEU A 75 -3.78 -17.19 12.98
CA LEU A 75 -3.88 -15.74 12.97
C LEU A 75 -4.13 -15.19 14.39
N LYS A 76 -3.65 -13.98 14.64
CA LYS A 76 -4.01 -13.19 15.82
C LYS A 76 -5.48 -12.77 15.73
N GLN A 77 -6.11 -12.58 16.88
CA GLN A 77 -7.37 -11.86 17.01
C GLN A 77 -7.03 -10.45 17.51
N LEU A 78 -7.41 -9.42 16.76
CA LEU A 78 -6.96 -8.05 17.00
C LEU A 78 -8.15 -7.11 17.16
N SER A 79 -8.09 -6.23 18.17
CA SER A 79 -8.95 -5.06 18.28
C SER A 79 -8.42 -3.94 17.36
N GLY A 80 -9.15 -2.82 17.27
CA GLY A 80 -8.67 -1.62 16.55
C GLY A 80 -7.28 -1.19 17.03
N ASP A 81 -7.10 -1.02 18.35
CA ASP A 81 -5.78 -0.72 18.92
C ASP A 81 -4.75 -1.83 18.65
N GLY A 82 -5.15 -3.11 18.68
CA GLY A 82 -4.24 -4.22 18.36
C GLY A 82 -3.71 -4.19 16.92
N PHE A 83 -4.54 -3.78 15.95
CA PHE A 83 -4.10 -3.56 14.57
C PHE A 83 -3.15 -2.36 14.46
N LYS A 84 -3.48 -1.24 15.11
CA LYS A 84 -2.63 -0.04 15.17
C LYS A 84 -1.25 -0.37 15.76
N ASP A 85 -1.22 -1.07 16.89
CA ASP A 85 0.02 -1.44 17.58
C ASP A 85 0.84 -2.42 16.74
N LEU A 86 0.18 -3.35 16.04
CA LEU A 86 0.86 -4.26 15.13
C LEU A 86 1.52 -3.50 13.96
N TYR A 87 0.82 -2.54 13.34
CA TYR A 87 1.38 -1.69 12.31
C TYR A 87 2.64 -0.95 12.82
N LEU A 88 2.58 -0.36 14.01
CA LEU A 88 3.70 0.40 14.59
C LEU A 88 4.90 -0.48 14.96
N ALA A 89 4.68 -1.74 15.33
CA ALA A 89 5.73 -2.66 15.77
C ALA A 89 6.50 -3.32 14.61
N VAL A 90 5.98 -3.28 13.38
CA VAL A 90 6.58 -3.99 12.24
C VAL A 90 7.81 -3.26 11.74
N ALA A 91 8.92 -4.00 11.65
CA ALA A 91 10.12 -3.56 10.96
C ALA A 91 9.95 -3.78 9.45
N TYR A 92 9.53 -2.74 8.73
CA TYR A 92 9.32 -2.79 7.28
C TYR A 92 10.66 -2.89 6.52
N PRO A 93 10.92 -3.99 5.79
CA PRO A 93 12.14 -4.12 4.98
C PRO A 93 12.23 -3.05 3.89
N ASN A 94 13.44 -2.77 3.40
CA ASN A 94 13.67 -1.79 2.33
C ASN A 94 13.07 -0.40 2.63
N THR A 95 13.09 0.03 3.89
CA THR A 95 12.64 1.37 4.29
C THR A 95 13.61 2.04 5.27
N GLN A 96 13.66 3.36 5.20
CA GLN A 96 14.39 4.22 6.13
C GLN A 96 13.43 5.22 6.78
N GLU A 97 13.75 5.66 7.99
CA GLU A 97 12.96 6.67 8.69
C GLU A 97 13.11 8.04 8.04
N ILE A 98 12.02 8.81 8.05
CA ILE A 98 12.09 10.24 7.79
C ILE A 98 12.55 10.89 9.09
N VAL A 99 13.78 11.40 9.11
CA VAL A 99 14.35 12.10 10.27
C VAL A 99 13.85 13.55 10.33
N ASP A 100 13.85 14.22 9.18
CA ASP A 100 13.40 15.61 9.07
C ASP A 100 12.03 15.68 8.39
N PRO A 101 10.99 16.21 9.06
CA PRO A 101 9.68 16.32 8.46
C PRO A 101 9.71 17.27 7.24
N PRO A 102 9.15 16.87 6.08
CA PRO A 102 9.09 17.73 4.91
C PRO A 102 8.36 19.06 5.18
N PRO A 103 8.72 20.16 4.49
CA PRO A 103 7.94 21.39 4.54
C PRO A 103 6.51 21.14 4.05
N ILE A 104 5.54 21.90 4.55
CA ILE A 104 4.12 21.76 4.20
C ILE A 104 3.69 22.95 3.35
N THR A 105 3.60 24.12 3.96
CA THR A 105 3.07 25.36 3.37
C THR A 105 4.15 26.33 2.90
N GLY A 106 5.38 26.17 3.38
CA GLY A 106 6.47 27.15 3.20
C GLY A 106 6.51 28.24 4.27
N ASN A 107 5.53 28.27 5.20
CA ASN A 107 5.54 29.11 6.39
C ASN A 107 5.85 28.24 7.62
N SER A 108 6.96 28.52 8.32
CA SER A 108 7.42 27.68 9.44
C SER A 108 6.44 27.64 10.62
N GLY A 109 5.74 28.75 10.91
CA GLY A 109 4.74 28.82 11.97
C GLY A 109 3.50 27.99 11.66
N ALA A 110 3.02 28.05 10.41
CA ALA A 110 1.93 27.22 9.94
C ALA A 110 2.32 25.73 9.96
N ASP A 111 3.50 25.39 9.46
CA ASP A 111 3.99 24.01 9.41
C ASP A 111 4.13 23.41 10.81
N ALA A 112 4.67 24.16 11.78
CA ALA A 112 4.79 23.72 13.17
C ALA A 112 3.41 23.43 13.79
N ARG A 113 2.44 24.33 13.57
CA ARG A 113 1.08 24.18 14.10
C ARG A 113 0.32 23.01 13.46
N ILE A 114 0.46 22.82 12.15
CA ILE A 114 -0.12 21.67 11.44
C ILE A 114 0.44 20.36 11.99
N ARG A 115 1.76 20.27 12.20
CA ARG A 115 2.39 19.05 12.75
C ARG A 115 1.95 18.79 14.18
N ALA A 116 1.89 19.83 15.03
CA ALA A 116 1.41 19.68 16.40
C ALA A 116 -0.03 19.15 16.45
N ALA A 117 -0.91 19.66 15.58
CA ALA A 117 -2.28 19.16 15.46
C ALA A 117 -2.34 17.71 14.94
N ALA A 118 -1.47 17.34 14.00
CA ALA A 118 -1.37 15.97 13.51
C ALA A 118 -0.89 15.01 14.62
N GLU A 119 0.18 15.35 15.32
CA GLU A 119 0.75 14.52 16.39
C GLU A 119 -0.22 14.31 17.54
N ALA A 120 -0.99 15.36 17.90
CA ALA A 120 -2.06 15.29 18.89
C ALA A 120 -3.21 14.35 18.49
N ARG A 121 -3.39 14.08 17.19
CA ARG A 121 -4.33 13.06 16.70
C ARG A 121 -3.73 11.66 16.58
N GLY A 122 -2.44 11.51 16.88
CA GLY A 122 -1.74 10.23 16.80
C GLY A 122 -0.96 9.99 15.51
N TYR A 123 -0.89 10.95 14.59
CA TYR A 123 0.01 10.84 13.45
C TYR A 123 1.47 10.73 13.94
N ARG A 124 2.27 9.91 13.24
CA ARG A 124 3.71 9.74 13.50
C ARG A 124 4.50 9.86 12.22
N LEU A 125 5.75 10.33 12.31
CA LEU A 125 6.66 10.32 11.19
C LEU A 125 6.83 8.89 10.66
N SER A 126 6.72 8.78 9.35
CA SER A 126 6.69 7.51 8.63
C SER A 126 8.07 7.16 8.07
N ARG A 127 8.09 6.10 7.27
CA ARG A 127 9.27 5.58 6.58
C ARG A 127 9.10 5.76 5.08
N ILE A 128 10.20 5.79 4.35
CA ILE A 128 10.23 5.83 2.88
C ILE A 128 11.10 4.69 2.33
N PRO A 129 10.88 4.23 1.09
CA PRO A 129 11.74 3.25 0.45
C PRO A 129 13.20 3.70 0.45
N MET A 130 14.09 2.79 0.83
CA MET A 130 15.54 3.01 0.75
C MET A 130 16.10 2.59 -0.62
N GLY A 131 15.41 1.68 -1.31
CA GLY A 131 15.76 1.17 -2.63
C GLY A 131 14.56 1.07 -3.57
N ALA A 132 14.75 0.37 -4.68
CA ALA A 132 13.73 0.20 -5.70
C ALA A 132 12.48 -0.50 -5.14
N ILE A 133 11.32 -0.04 -5.60
CA ILE A 133 10.01 -0.66 -5.41
C ILE A 133 9.43 -1.00 -6.79
N VAL A 134 8.48 -1.92 -6.84
CA VAL A 134 7.99 -2.48 -8.11
C VAL A 134 6.76 -1.74 -8.60
N LYS A 135 6.64 -1.61 -9.92
CA LYS A 135 5.43 -1.15 -10.57
C LYS A 135 4.39 -2.27 -10.56
N LEU A 136 3.17 -1.94 -10.19
CA LEU A 136 2.02 -2.83 -10.24
C LEU A 136 1.48 -2.87 -11.66
N GLU A 137 1.40 -4.08 -12.20
CA GLU A 137 0.81 -4.36 -13.49
C GLU A 137 -0.67 -4.71 -13.35
N ASN A 138 -1.46 -4.41 -14.39
CA ASN A 138 -2.88 -4.76 -14.49
C ASN A 138 -3.78 -4.18 -13.38
N GLU A 139 -3.48 -2.95 -12.93
CA GLU A 139 -4.33 -2.19 -12.02
C GLU A 139 -5.08 -1.08 -12.79
N PRO A 140 -6.37 -1.30 -13.14
CA PRO A 140 -7.08 -0.45 -14.11
C PRO A 140 -7.34 0.98 -13.62
N ARG A 141 -7.18 1.22 -12.32
CA ARG A 141 -7.50 2.49 -11.69
C ARG A 141 -6.26 3.28 -11.32
N LEU A 142 -5.06 2.70 -11.24
CA LEU A 142 -3.88 3.45 -10.81
C LEU A 142 -3.38 4.38 -11.92
N ASP A 143 -3.03 5.60 -11.55
CA ASP A 143 -2.41 6.61 -12.43
C ASP A 143 -1.29 7.32 -11.65
N GLY A 144 -0.05 6.90 -11.87
CA GLY A 144 1.15 7.49 -11.23
C GLY A 144 1.42 7.06 -9.78
N ASP A 145 0.43 6.51 -9.09
CA ASP A 145 0.53 5.97 -7.72
C ASP A 145 0.55 4.43 -7.74
N ASP A 146 1.30 3.85 -8.68
CA ASP A 146 1.31 2.40 -9.01
C ASP A 146 2.55 1.64 -8.54
N LEU A 147 3.32 2.22 -7.63
CA LEU A 147 4.49 1.55 -7.06
C LEU A 147 4.16 0.90 -5.71
N LEU A 148 4.77 -0.25 -5.43
CA LEU A 148 4.61 -0.98 -4.17
C LEU A 148 5.85 -1.81 -3.85
N GLN A 149 6.09 -2.08 -2.57
CA GLN A 149 7.16 -2.97 -2.14
C GLN A 149 6.92 -4.38 -2.69
N ALA A 150 7.98 -5.07 -3.15
CA ALA A 150 7.84 -6.35 -3.86
C ALA A 150 7.09 -7.42 -3.04
N LEU A 151 7.34 -7.46 -1.72
CA LEU A 151 6.65 -8.38 -0.81
C LEU A 151 5.14 -8.09 -0.74
N ALA A 152 4.77 -6.81 -0.61
CA ALA A 152 3.38 -6.39 -0.59
C ALA A 152 2.71 -6.59 -1.96
N ALA A 153 3.41 -6.38 -3.08
CA ALA A 153 2.88 -6.62 -4.42
C ALA A 153 2.51 -8.09 -4.64
N ASN A 154 3.38 -9.02 -4.23
CA ASN A 154 3.07 -10.45 -4.28
C ASN A 154 1.84 -10.81 -3.44
N ALA A 155 1.77 -10.28 -2.21
CA ALA A 155 0.62 -10.50 -1.34
C ALA A 155 -0.67 -9.88 -1.88
N TRP A 156 -0.59 -8.71 -2.50
CA TRP A 156 -1.72 -8.06 -3.18
C TRP A 156 -2.29 -8.94 -4.28
N TYR A 157 -1.45 -9.47 -5.18
CA TYR A 157 -1.95 -10.32 -6.27
C TYR A 157 -2.65 -11.59 -5.75
N LYS A 158 -2.13 -12.20 -4.67
CA LYS A 158 -2.77 -13.35 -4.03
C LYS A 158 -4.12 -12.99 -3.41
N LEU A 159 -4.21 -11.84 -2.72
CA LEU A 159 -5.47 -11.35 -2.15
C LEU A 159 -6.49 -11.03 -3.26
N LYS A 160 -6.05 -10.35 -4.33
CA LYS A 160 -6.87 -10.02 -5.51
C LYS A 160 -7.44 -11.28 -6.17
N ASP A 161 -6.62 -12.32 -6.32
CA ASP A 161 -7.05 -13.61 -6.88
C ASP A 161 -8.03 -14.35 -5.95
N ALA A 162 -7.81 -14.32 -4.64
CA ALA A 162 -8.76 -14.88 -3.68
C ALA A 162 -10.10 -14.16 -3.71
N ALA A 163 -10.08 -12.83 -3.71
CA ALA A 163 -11.28 -12.00 -3.79
C ALA A 163 -12.06 -12.27 -5.09
N ARG A 164 -11.36 -12.37 -6.24
CA ARG A 164 -11.97 -12.75 -7.52
C ARG A 164 -12.62 -14.13 -7.48
N ARG A 165 -11.96 -15.14 -6.91
CA ARG A 165 -12.52 -16.51 -6.79
C ARG A 165 -13.76 -16.55 -5.90
N ASP A 166 -13.78 -15.73 -4.86
CA ASP A 166 -14.92 -15.61 -3.94
C ASP A 166 -16.04 -14.72 -4.51
N GLY A 167 -15.87 -14.12 -5.70
CA GLY A 167 -16.89 -13.29 -6.36
C GLY A 167 -16.88 -11.81 -5.97
N PHE A 168 -15.81 -11.34 -5.32
CA PHE A 168 -15.63 -9.95 -4.85
C PHE A 168 -14.44 -9.29 -5.54
N PRO A 169 -14.56 -8.89 -6.83
CA PRO A 169 -13.45 -8.32 -7.57
C PRO A 169 -13.01 -6.97 -6.97
N ILE A 170 -11.79 -6.96 -6.40
CA ILE A 170 -11.13 -5.77 -5.88
C ILE A 170 -10.04 -5.27 -6.82
N SER A 171 -9.82 -3.96 -6.84
CA SER A 171 -8.73 -3.27 -7.53
C SER A 171 -8.10 -2.22 -6.63
N LEU A 172 -6.93 -1.69 -7.02
CA LEU A 172 -6.29 -0.61 -6.27
C LEU A 172 -6.63 0.76 -6.83
N ILE A 173 -6.83 1.72 -5.93
CA ILE A 173 -6.98 3.13 -6.30
C ILE A 173 -5.78 4.01 -5.94
N SER A 174 -4.96 3.61 -4.98
CA SER A 174 -3.68 4.26 -4.69
C SER A 174 -2.73 3.26 -4.01
N ALA A 175 -1.43 3.41 -4.23
CA ALA A 175 -0.37 2.64 -3.58
C ALA A 175 0.70 3.63 -3.06
N TYR A 176 1.99 3.45 -3.39
CA TYR A 176 3.02 4.38 -2.92
C TYR A 176 2.72 5.83 -3.30
N ARG A 177 2.81 6.72 -2.30
CA ARG A 177 2.76 8.18 -2.47
C ARG A 177 4.05 8.78 -1.93
N SER A 178 4.74 9.59 -2.73
CA SER A 178 5.92 10.32 -2.24
C SER A 178 5.53 11.40 -1.22
N PRO A 179 6.44 11.82 -0.32
CA PRO A 179 6.21 12.96 0.57
C PRO A 179 5.81 14.23 -0.18
N GLN A 180 6.39 14.48 -1.36
CA GLN A 180 6.04 15.64 -2.18
C GLN A 180 4.62 15.54 -2.75
N TYR A 181 4.21 14.38 -3.25
CA TYR A 181 2.82 14.18 -3.69
C TYR A 181 1.85 14.41 -2.53
N GLN A 182 2.16 13.87 -1.34
CA GLN A 182 1.31 14.00 -0.17
C GLN A 182 1.20 15.45 0.29
N ARG A 183 2.28 16.23 0.17
CA ARG A 183 2.28 17.67 0.43
C ARG A 183 1.31 18.38 -0.51
N ASP A 184 1.38 18.10 -1.81
CA ASP A 184 0.50 18.73 -2.80
C ASP A 184 -0.96 18.39 -2.51
N LEU A 185 -1.27 17.11 -2.22
CA LEU A 185 -2.62 16.68 -1.83
C LEU A 185 -3.12 17.36 -0.55
N PHE A 186 -2.30 17.37 0.50
CA PHE A 186 -2.67 17.94 1.80
C PHE A 186 -2.89 19.46 1.70
N THR A 187 -1.96 20.18 1.06
CA THR A 187 -2.05 21.63 0.88
C THR A 187 -3.20 22.03 -0.03
N GLN A 188 -3.48 21.28 -1.10
CA GLN A 188 -4.66 21.49 -1.92
C GLN A 188 -5.93 21.41 -1.07
N ARG A 189 -6.13 20.30 -0.36
CA ARG A 189 -7.32 20.10 0.51
C ARG A 189 -7.42 21.15 1.62
N LEU A 190 -6.30 21.64 2.12
CA LEU A 190 -6.25 22.68 3.14
C LEU A 190 -6.65 24.05 2.57
N PHE A 191 -6.08 24.46 1.45
CA PHE A 191 -6.33 25.78 0.86
C PHE A 191 -7.67 25.87 0.12
N ASP A 192 -8.21 24.75 -0.37
CA ASP A 192 -9.59 24.68 -0.89
C ASP A 192 -10.65 25.03 0.18
N ARG A 193 -10.26 25.04 1.46
CA ARG A 193 -11.09 25.53 2.57
C ARG A 193 -11.00 27.05 2.78
N GLY A 194 -10.27 27.77 1.95
CA GLY A 194 -10.18 29.24 1.96
C GLY A 194 -9.27 29.84 3.02
N VAL A 195 -8.35 29.05 3.60
CA VAL A 195 -7.36 29.52 4.58
C VAL A 195 -6.02 29.87 3.91
N THR A 196 -5.27 30.83 4.46
CA THR A 196 -3.89 31.15 4.02
C THR A 196 -2.85 30.62 5.00
N ALA A 197 -1.58 30.59 4.59
CA ALA A 197 -0.47 30.20 5.46
C ALA A 197 -0.35 31.12 6.70
N GLU A 198 -0.65 32.41 6.57
CA GLU A 198 -0.61 33.38 7.67
C GLU A 198 -1.74 33.13 8.68
N GLN A 199 -2.94 32.82 8.18
CA GLN A 199 -4.08 32.46 9.03
C GLN A 199 -3.85 31.13 9.75
N LEU A 200 -3.18 30.19 9.09
CA LEU A 200 -2.74 28.95 9.72
C LEU A 200 -1.74 29.28 10.83
N ALA A 201 -0.69 30.04 10.55
CA ALA A 201 0.34 30.39 11.54
C ALA A 201 -0.22 31.10 12.78
N SER A 202 -1.22 31.97 12.61
CA SER A 202 -1.88 32.69 13.72
C SER A 202 -2.90 31.86 14.51
N GLY A 203 -3.24 30.65 14.03
CA GLY A 203 -4.27 29.78 14.63
C GLY A 203 -5.69 30.03 14.12
N ALA A 204 -5.92 31.06 13.31
CA ALA A 204 -7.23 31.31 12.71
C ALA A 204 -7.70 30.17 11.78
N GLY A 205 -6.76 29.38 11.25
CA GLY A 205 -7.02 28.23 10.38
C GLY A 205 -7.15 26.87 11.09
N ASP A 206 -7.15 26.80 12.42
CA ASP A 206 -7.11 25.52 13.17
C ASP A 206 -8.28 24.57 12.83
N SER A 207 -9.48 25.11 12.60
CA SER A 207 -10.63 24.30 12.17
C SER A 207 -10.40 23.63 10.81
N ALA A 208 -9.76 24.33 9.86
CA ALA A 208 -9.42 23.77 8.56
C ALA A 208 -8.32 22.70 8.68
N ILE A 209 -7.33 22.91 9.55
CA ILE A 209 -6.29 21.90 9.85
C ILE A 209 -6.95 20.62 10.34
N ASN A 210 -7.79 20.71 11.38
CA ASN A 210 -8.46 19.55 11.98
C ASN A 210 -9.32 18.81 10.95
N ALA A 211 -10.13 19.52 10.17
CA ALA A 211 -11.01 18.92 9.18
C ALA A 211 -10.27 18.27 7.99
N VAL A 212 -9.01 18.64 7.72
CA VAL A 212 -8.18 17.94 6.72
C VAL A 212 -7.50 16.72 7.34
N LEU A 213 -7.02 16.85 8.58
CA LEU A 213 -6.36 15.77 9.33
C LEU A 213 -7.30 14.60 9.67
N GLU A 214 -8.61 14.78 9.60
CA GLU A 214 -9.60 13.70 9.70
C GLU A 214 -9.49 12.68 8.54
N ILE A 215 -8.99 13.09 7.37
CA ILE A 215 -9.02 12.26 6.15
C ILE A 215 -7.74 12.35 5.30
N THR A 216 -6.73 13.08 5.78
CA THR A 216 -5.49 13.32 5.02
C THR A 216 -4.30 13.48 5.97
N ALA A 217 -3.36 12.55 5.88
CA ALA A 217 -2.07 12.70 6.55
C ALA A 217 -1.27 13.89 6.00
N VAL A 218 -0.51 14.54 6.87
CA VAL A 218 0.51 15.53 6.47
C VAL A 218 1.69 14.84 5.76
N PRO A 219 2.44 15.53 4.88
CA PRO A 219 3.61 14.94 4.22
C PRO A 219 4.64 14.44 5.25
N GLY A 220 5.14 13.23 5.02
CA GLY A 220 6.04 12.53 5.92
C GLY A 220 5.34 11.67 6.97
N PHE A 221 4.03 11.78 7.14
CA PHE A 221 3.26 11.02 8.13
C PHE A 221 2.27 10.02 7.49
N SER A 222 2.14 10.04 6.16
CA SER A 222 1.30 9.05 5.45
C SER A 222 1.92 7.66 5.50
N ARG A 223 1.08 6.63 5.70
CA ARG A 223 1.50 5.23 5.65
C ARG A 223 1.84 4.76 4.24
N HIS A 224 1.24 5.39 3.21
CA HIS A 224 1.61 5.19 1.81
C HIS A 224 3.06 5.54 1.49
N HIS A 225 3.72 6.36 2.32
CA HIS A 225 5.15 6.63 2.16
C HIS A 225 6.00 5.37 2.25
N THR A 226 5.58 4.35 3.00
CA THR A 226 6.35 3.12 3.19
C THR A 226 6.44 2.27 1.91
N GLY A 227 5.48 2.43 1.00
CA GLY A 227 5.25 1.52 -0.13
C GLY A 227 4.64 0.17 0.28
N TYR A 228 4.12 0.03 1.50
CA TYR A 228 3.42 -1.17 2.00
C TYR A 228 1.91 -0.98 2.14
N THR A 229 1.41 0.22 1.84
CA THR A 229 0.00 0.60 2.01
C THR A 229 -0.68 0.79 0.66
N VAL A 230 -1.94 0.37 0.58
CA VAL A 230 -2.79 0.47 -0.60
C VAL A 230 -4.20 0.88 -0.22
N ASP A 231 -4.87 1.53 -1.17
CA ASP A 231 -6.29 1.86 -1.09
C ASP A 231 -7.07 0.95 -2.02
N PHE A 232 -8.06 0.24 -1.48
CA PHE A 232 -8.91 -0.68 -2.25
C PHE A 232 -10.13 0.00 -2.88
N TRP A 233 -10.58 -0.61 -3.97
CA TRP A 233 -11.84 -0.31 -4.62
C TRP A 233 -12.56 -1.59 -5.01
N CYS A 234 -13.90 -1.55 -4.99
CA CYS A 234 -14.74 -2.68 -5.36
C CYS A 234 -15.34 -2.48 -6.75
N GLU A 235 -15.21 -3.48 -7.62
CA GLU A 235 -15.77 -3.45 -8.97
C GLU A 235 -17.22 -3.99 -9.01
N ASP A 236 -18.06 -3.54 -8.07
CA ASP A 236 -19.47 -3.96 -7.95
C ASP A 236 -20.48 -2.82 -8.24
N GLY A 237 -19.99 -1.66 -8.67
CA GLY A 237 -20.81 -0.47 -8.94
C GLY A 237 -21.15 0.37 -7.70
N SER A 238 -20.66 0.00 -6.52
CA SER A 238 -20.83 0.82 -5.31
C SER A 238 -20.15 2.17 -5.44
N THR A 239 -20.72 3.18 -4.79
CA THR A 239 -20.17 4.54 -4.79
C THR A 239 -19.01 4.68 -3.81
N SER A 240 -18.90 3.84 -2.79
CA SER A 240 -17.81 3.84 -1.80
C SER A 240 -17.39 2.40 -1.49
N PHE A 241 -16.16 2.23 -1.00
CA PHE A 241 -15.68 0.91 -0.59
C PHE A 241 -16.44 0.43 0.64
N LEU A 242 -16.68 1.29 1.64
CA LEU A 242 -17.46 0.94 2.85
C LEU A 242 -18.83 0.31 2.53
N GLY A 243 -19.54 0.88 1.56
CA GLY A 243 -20.87 0.40 1.16
C GLY A 243 -20.86 -0.85 0.27
N SER A 244 -19.68 -1.32 -0.15
CA SER A 244 -19.53 -2.37 -1.16
C SER A 244 -19.64 -3.80 -0.62
N SER A 245 -19.87 -4.73 -1.54
CA SER A 245 -19.74 -6.16 -1.28
C SER A 245 -18.31 -6.57 -0.90
N CYS A 246 -17.29 -5.95 -1.50
CA CYS A 246 -15.89 -6.24 -1.19
C CYS A 246 -15.52 -5.88 0.26
N TYR A 247 -15.99 -4.74 0.78
CA TYR A 247 -15.76 -4.39 2.18
C TYR A 247 -16.39 -5.40 3.14
N LYS A 248 -17.63 -5.82 2.86
CA LYS A 248 -18.31 -6.86 3.66
C LYS A 248 -17.52 -8.17 3.66
N TRP A 249 -16.97 -8.57 2.50
CA TRP A 249 -16.17 -9.78 2.39
C TRP A 249 -14.83 -9.67 3.13
N ILE A 250 -14.09 -8.58 2.93
CA ILE A 250 -12.73 -8.46 3.48
C ILE A 250 -12.72 -8.17 4.99
N SER A 251 -13.75 -7.50 5.52
CA SER A 251 -13.88 -7.18 6.95
C SER A 251 -14.51 -8.29 7.78
N ALA A 252 -15.10 -9.30 7.14
CA ALA A 252 -15.70 -10.45 7.83
C ALA A 252 -14.67 -11.18 8.71
N ASP A 253 -15.17 -11.84 9.76
CA ASP A 253 -14.39 -12.63 10.71
C ASP A 253 -13.17 -11.87 11.28
N GLY A 254 -13.28 -10.55 11.50
CA GLY A 254 -12.19 -9.74 12.02
C GLY A 254 -11.04 -9.57 11.02
N TYR A 255 -11.36 -9.33 9.75
CA TYR A 255 -10.39 -9.15 8.66
C TYR A 255 -9.57 -10.41 8.31
N ARG A 256 -10.05 -11.60 8.68
CA ARG A 256 -9.33 -12.87 8.49
C ARG A 256 -8.84 -13.07 7.05
N LYS A 257 -9.67 -12.77 6.05
CA LYS A 257 -9.33 -12.91 4.62
C LYS A 257 -8.15 -12.03 4.22
N ALA A 258 -8.08 -10.79 4.70
CA ALA A 258 -6.94 -9.92 4.47
C ALA A 258 -5.68 -10.45 5.19
N MET A 259 -5.84 -10.86 6.45
CA MET A 259 -4.76 -11.32 7.31
C MET A 259 -4.12 -12.62 6.81
N GLU A 260 -4.85 -13.52 6.15
CA GLU A 260 -4.28 -14.71 5.50
C GLU A 260 -3.15 -14.37 4.51
N PHE A 261 -3.21 -13.18 3.89
CA PHE A 261 -2.21 -12.67 2.96
C PHE A 261 -1.30 -11.61 3.59
N GLY A 262 -1.37 -11.40 4.92
CA GLY A 262 -0.54 -10.45 5.66
C GLY A 262 -1.02 -9.00 5.58
N TRP A 263 -2.26 -8.75 5.12
CA TRP A 263 -2.87 -7.42 5.11
C TRP A 263 -3.70 -7.18 6.36
N ILE A 264 -3.65 -5.96 6.88
CA ILE A 264 -4.52 -5.49 7.96
C ILE A 264 -5.16 -4.16 7.58
N PRO A 265 -6.34 -3.82 8.14
CA PRO A 265 -6.86 -2.45 8.03
C PRO A 265 -5.83 -1.48 8.60
N SER A 266 -5.51 -0.44 7.84
CA SER A 266 -4.54 0.56 8.24
C SER A 266 -5.12 1.42 9.37
N TYR A 267 -6.29 2.02 9.13
CA TYR A 267 -7.00 2.81 10.13
C TYR A 267 -8.32 2.13 10.52
N PRO A 268 -8.28 1.11 11.39
CA PRO A 268 -9.48 0.35 11.79
C PRO A 268 -10.39 1.17 12.70
N GLU A 269 -11.66 0.76 12.77
CA GLU A 269 -12.57 1.24 13.81
C GLU A 269 -12.07 0.81 15.21
N GLY A 270 -12.35 1.65 16.21
CA GLY A 270 -12.02 1.36 17.61
C GLY A 270 -10.55 1.51 17.98
N ALA A 271 -9.70 2.03 17.09
CA ALA A 271 -8.34 2.45 17.43
C ALA A 271 -8.32 3.90 17.94
N SER A 272 -7.65 4.11 19.07
CA SER A 272 -7.39 5.42 19.65
C SER A 272 -6.16 6.07 18.99
N GLU A 273 -6.15 7.40 18.86
CA GLU A 273 -4.97 8.18 18.41
C GLU A 273 -4.24 7.55 17.20
N GLN A 274 -4.98 7.23 16.14
CA GLN A 274 -4.42 6.58 14.96
C GLN A 274 -4.08 7.55 13.82
N GLY A 275 -4.40 8.84 13.98
CA GLY A 275 -4.28 9.88 12.96
C GLY A 275 -5.63 10.26 12.34
N PRO A 276 -5.94 9.81 11.11
CA PRO A 276 -7.23 10.06 10.48
C PRO A 276 -8.35 9.28 11.19
N GLU A 277 -9.57 9.58 10.79
CA GLU A 277 -10.72 8.72 11.08
C GLU A 277 -10.58 7.37 10.37
N PRO A 278 -11.38 6.35 10.74
CA PRO A 278 -11.31 5.05 10.10
C PRO A 278 -11.45 5.13 8.58
N GLU A 279 -10.52 4.48 7.87
CA GLU A 279 -10.45 4.45 6.41
C GLU A 279 -10.70 3.02 5.93
N PRO A 280 -11.95 2.65 5.59
CA PRO A 280 -12.33 1.26 5.30
C PRO A 280 -11.63 0.67 4.06
N TRP A 281 -11.07 1.53 3.19
CA TRP A 281 -10.33 1.15 1.99
C TRP A 281 -8.82 0.98 2.19
N GLU A 282 -8.22 1.59 3.22
CA GLU A 282 -6.76 1.65 3.36
C GLU A 282 -6.27 0.41 4.12
N TYR A 283 -5.41 -0.39 3.47
CA TYR A 283 -4.81 -1.59 4.05
C TYR A 283 -3.29 -1.49 3.98
N VAL A 284 -2.62 -2.02 5.01
CA VAL A 284 -1.17 -2.09 5.09
C VAL A 284 -0.72 -3.54 5.21
N TRP A 285 0.31 -3.90 4.46
CA TRP A 285 0.89 -5.24 4.51
C TRP A 285 1.91 -5.36 5.62
N VAL A 286 1.66 -6.22 6.60
CA VAL A 286 2.56 -6.51 7.74
C VAL A 286 3.18 -7.90 7.67
N GLY A 287 2.91 -8.66 6.60
CA GLY A 287 3.42 -10.01 6.40
C GLY A 287 2.98 -10.96 7.51
N ASP A 288 3.87 -11.86 7.94
CA ASP A 288 3.56 -12.88 8.95
C ASP A 288 3.41 -12.32 10.38
N ALA A 289 3.58 -11.01 10.59
CA ALA A 289 3.35 -10.39 11.89
C ALA A 289 1.88 -10.52 12.37
N VAL A 290 0.94 -10.79 11.45
CA VAL A 290 -0.46 -11.15 11.76
C VAL A 290 -0.62 -12.52 12.44
N ARG A 291 0.41 -13.36 12.45
CA ARG A 291 0.36 -14.71 13.00
C ARG A 291 0.90 -14.76 14.42
N GLN A 292 0.42 -15.72 15.20
CA GLN A 292 0.92 -15.99 16.54
C GLN A 292 2.40 -16.40 16.49
N GLN A 293 3.15 -16.08 17.56
CA GLN A 293 4.57 -16.40 17.68
C GLN A 293 4.80 -17.88 17.97
#